data_AF-W0T8X6-F1
#
_entry.id   AF-W0T8X6-F1
#
_cell.length_a   1.000
_cell.length_b   1.000
_cell.length_c   1.000
_cell.angle_alpha   90.00
_cell.angle_beta   90.00
_cell.angle_gamma   90.00
#
_symmetry.space_group_name_H-M   'P 1'
#
loop_
_entity.id
_entity.type
_entity.pdbx_description
1 polymer ?
#
loop_
_entity_poly.entity_id
_entity_poly.type
_entity_poly.pdbx_seq_one_letter_code
_entity_poly.pdbx_strand_id
1 'polypeptide(L)'
;MSGIHKTSVLGTFQMDKSPLSLDCLRSRALKLNEFTNNKIFLQSFSSTLYNTIFKRNSVFVGTVFASTFLFQVAFDSGITAWYENHNKGKLWKDIKGRIMNGDEEDDDE
;
A
#
# COMPACT_ATOMS: atom_id res chain seq x y z
N MET A 1 53.10 -35.31 -38.84
CA MET A 1 52.62 -34.33 -37.82
C MET A 1 52.11 -33.10 -38.55
N SER A 2 50.81 -33.04 -38.85
CA SER A 2 50.22 -31.89 -39.55
C SER A 2 49.53 -31.01 -38.50
N GLY A 3 50.12 -29.84 -38.24
CA GLY A 3 49.66 -28.89 -37.23
C GLY A 3 48.54 -28.01 -37.76
N ILE A 4 47.37 -28.09 -37.12
CA ILE A 4 46.18 -27.28 -37.41
C ILE A 4 46.37 -25.90 -36.76
N HIS A 5 46.46 -24.85 -37.57
CA HIS A 5 46.39 -23.46 -37.11
C HIS A 5 44.93 -23.10 -36.75
N LYS A 6 44.67 -22.78 -35.47
CA LYS A 6 43.42 -22.16 -35.04
C LYS A 6 43.58 -20.64 -35.10
N THR A 7 42.74 -19.98 -35.92
CA THR A 7 42.58 -18.52 -35.92
C THR A 7 41.60 -18.14 -34.81
N SER A 8 42.01 -17.22 -33.92
CA SER A 8 41.17 -16.65 -32.86
C SER A 8 40.62 -15.32 -33.36
N VAL A 9 39.31 -15.25 -33.55
CA VAL A 9 38.59 -14.03 -33.93
C VAL A 9 38.14 -13.34 -32.63
N LEU A 10 39.06 -12.61 -31.99
CA LEU A 10 38.72 -11.69 -30.91
C LEU A 10 38.32 -10.35 -31.54
N GLY A 11 37.03 -10.20 -31.82
CA GLY A 11 36.44 -8.92 -32.20
C GLY A 11 36.52 -7.95 -31.02
N THR A 12 37.33 -6.91 -31.15
CA THR A 12 37.33 -5.76 -30.23
C THR A 12 36.08 -4.95 -30.46
N PHE A 13 35.11 -5.07 -29.56
CA PHE A 13 33.93 -4.21 -29.51
C PHE A 13 34.38 -2.81 -29.08
N GLN A 14 34.47 -1.90 -30.05
CA GLN A 14 34.87 -0.50 -29.88
C GLN A 14 33.78 0.25 -29.11
N MET A 15 34.04 0.61 -27.85
CA MET A 15 33.18 1.51 -27.07
C MET A 15 33.29 2.93 -27.63
N ASP A 16 32.21 3.42 -28.24
CA ASP A 16 32.05 4.82 -28.62
C ASP A 16 32.06 5.69 -27.36
N LYS A 17 33.11 6.50 -27.20
CA LYS A 17 33.31 7.43 -26.09
C LYS A 17 32.75 8.80 -26.43
N SER A 18 31.46 8.90 -26.73
CA SER A 18 30.79 10.20 -26.73
C SER A 18 30.71 10.73 -25.28
N PRO A 19 31.11 11.99 -24.98
CA PRO A 19 31.05 12.52 -23.63
C PRO A 19 29.59 12.67 -23.22
N LEU A 20 29.10 11.72 -22.41
CA LEU A 20 27.82 11.81 -21.73
C LEU A 20 27.78 13.13 -20.95
N SER A 21 27.06 14.10 -21.50
CA SER A 21 26.87 15.43 -20.92
C SER A 21 26.55 15.31 -19.44
N LEU A 22 27.27 16.10 -18.62
CA LEU A 22 27.08 16.21 -17.17
C LEU A 22 25.62 16.49 -16.80
N ASP A 23 24.86 17.11 -17.69
CA ASP A 23 23.45 17.42 -17.48
C ASP A 23 22.56 16.16 -17.52
N CYS A 24 22.90 15.19 -18.37
CA CYS A 24 22.19 13.90 -18.43
C CYS A 24 22.45 13.07 -17.17
N LEU A 25 23.69 13.08 -16.67
CA LEU A 25 24.08 12.39 -15.44
C LEU A 25 23.47 13.03 -14.20
N ARG A 26 23.41 14.37 -14.14
CA ARG A 26 22.81 15.12 -13.02
C ARG A 26 21.29 14.95 -12.97
N SER A 27 20.63 14.98 -14.12
CA SER A 27 19.18 14.76 -14.22
C SER A 27 18.79 13.32 -13.82
N ARG A 28 19.61 12.34 -14.19
CA ARG A 28 19.45 10.94 -13.75
C ARG A 28 19.75 10.75 -12.26
N ALA A 29 20.76 11.41 -11.71
CA ALA A 29 21.12 11.32 -10.29
C ALA A 29 20.05 11.91 -9.35
N LEU A 30 19.40 13.02 -9.73
CA LEU A 30 18.30 13.60 -8.94
C LEU A 30 17.07 12.71 -8.92
N LYS A 31 16.70 12.14 -10.08
CA LYS A 31 15.57 11.20 -10.19
C LYS A 31 15.82 9.89 -9.45
N LEU A 32 17.09 9.45 -9.39
CA LEU A 32 17.49 8.31 -8.57
C LEU A 32 17.37 8.62 -7.08
N ASN A 33 17.82 9.80 -6.63
CA ASN A 33 17.75 10.19 -5.22
C ASN A 33 16.30 10.24 -4.71
N GLU A 34 15.40 10.85 -5.50
CA GLU A 34 13.96 10.92 -5.18
C GLU A 34 13.30 9.51 -5.15
N PHE A 35 13.67 8.63 -6.08
CA PHE A 35 13.19 7.24 -6.11
C PHE A 35 13.75 6.41 -4.95
N THR A 36 15.02 6.59 -4.57
CA THR A 36 15.60 5.94 -3.39
C THR A 36 14.99 6.44 -2.10
N ASN A 37 14.70 7.73 -1.94
CA ASN A 37 14.11 8.24 -0.69
C ASN A 37 12.73 7.62 -0.40
N ASN A 38 11.86 7.53 -1.40
CA ASN A 38 10.54 6.89 -1.25
C ASN A 38 10.65 5.37 -1.07
N LYS A 39 11.60 4.72 -1.75
CA LYS A 39 11.82 3.27 -1.64
C LYS A 39 12.49 2.89 -0.31
N ILE A 40 13.44 3.68 0.17
CA ILE A 40 14.12 3.51 1.46
C ILE A 40 13.12 3.65 2.60
N PHE A 41 12.20 4.61 2.55
CA PHE A 41 11.16 4.77 3.57
C PHE A 41 10.24 3.54 3.67
N LEU A 42 9.67 3.11 2.54
CA LEU A 42 8.78 1.93 2.51
C LEU A 42 9.53 0.64 2.86
N GLN A 43 10.80 0.52 2.45
CA GLN A 43 11.63 -0.64 2.75
C GLN A 43 12.08 -0.66 4.22
N SER A 44 12.33 0.49 4.84
CA SER A 44 12.70 0.60 6.26
C SER A 44 11.51 0.30 7.18
N PHE A 45 10.32 0.80 6.87
CA PHE A 45 9.11 0.47 7.63
C PHE A 45 8.78 -1.03 7.53
N SER A 46 8.76 -1.59 6.32
CA SER A 46 8.45 -3.00 6.09
C SER A 46 9.47 -3.93 6.77
N SER A 47 10.75 -3.57 6.71
CA SER A 47 11.82 -4.34 7.38
C SER A 47 11.69 -4.29 8.90
N THR A 48 11.32 -3.13 9.46
CA THR A 48 11.11 -2.96 10.90
C THR A 48 9.88 -3.76 11.36
N LEU A 49 8.78 -3.67 10.62
CA LEU A 49 7.54 -4.39 10.90
C LEU A 49 7.75 -5.91 10.82
N TYR A 50 8.44 -6.39 9.79
CA TYR A 50 8.76 -7.80 9.62
C TYR A 50 9.61 -8.33 10.78
N ASN A 51 10.68 -7.63 11.14
CA ASN A 51 11.56 -8.05 12.24
C ASN A 51 10.86 -8.02 13.61
N THR A 52 9.89 -7.13 13.78
CA THR A 52 9.19 -6.95 15.07
C THR A 52 8.03 -7.92 15.25
N ILE A 53 7.21 -8.11 14.21
CA ILE A 53 5.91 -8.79 14.33
C ILE A 53 5.91 -10.15 13.63
N PHE A 54 6.48 -10.24 12.43
CA PHE A 54 6.35 -11.42 11.56
C PHE A 54 7.51 -12.42 11.68
N LYS A 55 8.67 -12.01 12.19
CA LYS A 55 9.87 -12.87 12.31
C LYS A 55 9.79 -13.87 13.46
N ARG A 56 9.05 -13.56 14.53
CA ARG A 56 8.93 -14.41 15.73
C ARG A 56 7.59 -15.12 15.72
N ASN A 57 7.61 -16.46 15.58
CA ASN A 57 6.40 -17.30 15.50
C ASN A 57 5.39 -17.05 16.64
N SER A 58 5.86 -16.90 17.89
CA SER A 58 4.98 -16.64 19.04
C SER A 58 4.37 -15.24 19.03
N VAL A 59 5.10 -14.24 18.55
CA VAL A 59 4.63 -12.86 18.45
C VAL A 59 3.62 -12.73 17.32
N PHE A 60 3.86 -13.39 16.18
CA PHE A 60 2.96 -13.37 15.02
C PHE A 60 1.53 -13.76 15.40
N VAL A 61 1.35 -14.94 15.99
CA VAL A 61 0.03 -15.46 16.37
C VAL A 61 -0.63 -14.58 17.42
N GLY A 62 0.13 -14.12 18.43
CA GLY A 62 -0.38 -13.19 19.44
C GLY A 62 -0.87 -11.87 18.86
N THR A 63 -0.16 -11.34 17.85
CA THR A 63 -0.55 -10.10 17.18
C THR A 63 -1.79 -10.27 16.31
N VAL A 64 -1.96 -11.43 15.66
CA VAL A 64 -3.19 -11.76 14.93
C VAL A 64 -4.39 -11.81 15.87
N PHE A 65 -4.28 -12.45 17.04
CA PHE A 65 -5.40 -12.46 18.00
C PHE A 65 -5.69 -11.09 18.58
N ALA A 66 -4.65 -10.35 19.01
CA ALA A 66 -4.83 -9.00 19.54
C ALA A 66 -5.46 -8.05 18.50
N SER A 67 -4.96 -8.09 17.25
CA SER A 67 -5.52 -7.30 16.16
C SER A 67 -6.95 -7.72 15.84
N THR A 68 -7.29 -9.01 15.88
CA THR A 68 -8.65 -9.47 15.60
C THR A 68 -9.67 -8.86 16.57
N PHE A 69 -9.41 -8.88 17.87
CA PHE A 69 -10.34 -8.31 18.86
C PHE A 69 -10.49 -6.79 18.71
N LEU A 70 -9.39 -6.08 18.46
CA LEU A 70 -9.43 -4.64 18.23
C LEU A 70 -10.13 -4.30 16.90
N PHE A 71 -9.79 -5.03 15.84
CA PHE A 71 -10.32 -4.85 14.50
C PHE A 71 -11.81 -5.15 14.46
N GLN A 72 -12.30 -6.18 15.16
CA GLN A 72 -13.72 -6.52 15.21
C GLN A 72 -14.58 -5.34 15.68
N VAL A 73 -14.20 -4.69 16.80
CA VAL A 73 -14.96 -3.55 17.34
C VAL A 73 -14.92 -2.36 16.38
N ALA A 74 -13.73 -2.03 15.88
CA ALA A 74 -13.56 -0.90 14.97
C ALA A 74 -14.27 -1.13 13.62
N PHE A 75 -14.21 -2.35 13.09
CA PHE A 75 -14.77 -2.72 11.80
C PHE A 75 -16.29 -2.77 11.85
N ASP A 76 -16.89 -3.37 12.88
CA ASP A 76 -18.34 -3.40 13.05
C ASP A 76 -18.95 -1.99 13.13
N SER A 77 -18.36 -1.12 13.96
CA SER A 77 -18.79 0.27 14.09
C SER A 77 -18.54 1.08 12.82
N GLY A 78 -17.36 0.90 12.20
CA GLY A 78 -16.96 1.64 11.01
C GLY A 78 -17.81 1.30 9.78
N ILE A 79 -18.06 0.02 9.55
CA ILE A 79 -18.88 -0.43 8.41
C ILE A 79 -20.35 -0.08 8.62
N THR A 80 -20.87 -0.24 9.84
CA THR A 80 -22.25 0.18 10.15
C THR A 80 -22.42 1.68 9.90
N ALA A 81 -21.54 2.52 10.42
CA ALA A 81 -21.60 3.97 10.19
C ALA A 81 -21.50 4.33 8.70
N TRP A 82 -20.63 3.65 7.96
CA TRP A 82 -20.51 3.85 6.51
C TRP A 82 -21.80 3.44 5.78
N TYR A 83 -22.36 2.28 6.11
CA TYR A 83 -23.58 1.75 5.49
C TYR A 83 -24.79 2.65 5.74
N GLU A 84 -24.97 3.09 6.98
CA GLU A 84 -26.03 4.00 7.37
C GLU A 84 -25.87 5.36 6.68
N ASN A 85 -24.64 5.87 6.60
CA ASN A 85 -24.40 7.12 5.90
C ASN A 85 -24.64 7.02 4.38
N HIS A 86 -24.34 5.87 3.80
CA HIS A 86 -24.54 5.63 2.38
C HIS A 86 -26.02 5.45 2.01
N ASN A 87 -26.83 4.87 2.89
CA ASN A 87 -28.23 4.55 2.63
C ASN A 87 -29.22 5.49 3.34
N LYS A 88 -28.77 6.68 3.77
CA LYS A 88 -29.59 7.67 4.46
C LYS A 88 -30.93 7.91 3.75
N GLY A 89 -32.00 7.92 4.52
CA GLY A 89 -33.36 8.16 4.03
C GLY A 89 -34.07 6.92 3.47
N LYS A 90 -33.37 5.81 3.27
CA LYS A 90 -33.97 4.50 2.95
C LYS A 90 -34.03 3.55 4.14
N LEU A 91 -33.33 3.87 5.23
CA LEU A 91 -33.32 3.00 6.40
C LEU A 91 -34.62 3.18 7.19
N TRP A 92 -35.14 2.06 7.68
CA TRP A 92 -36.31 2.06 8.58
C TRP A 92 -36.11 2.98 9.78
N LYS A 93 -34.89 3.07 10.34
CA LYS A 93 -34.58 3.96 11.47
C LYS A 93 -34.78 5.46 11.15
N ASP A 94 -34.57 5.87 9.90
CA ASP A 94 -34.74 7.27 9.46
C ASP A 94 -36.22 7.56 9.10
N ILE A 95 -36.99 6.52 8.78
CA ILE A 95 -38.41 6.61 8.38
C ILE A 95 -39.32 6.47 9.62
N LYS A 96 -38.97 5.60 10.56
CA LYS A 96 -39.76 5.29 11.76
C LYS A 96 -40.04 6.53 12.60
N GLY A 97 -39.06 7.42 12.77
CA GLY A 97 -39.27 8.67 13.51
C GLY A 97 -40.31 9.57 12.84
N ARG A 98 -40.44 9.55 11.51
CA ARG A 98 -41.45 10.33 10.79
C ARG A 98 -42.84 9.70 10.86
N ILE A 99 -42.93 8.38 10.95
CA ILE A 99 -44.20 7.67 11.06
C ILE A 99 -44.74 7.74 12.49
N MET A 100 -43.89 7.52 13.50
CA MET A 100 -44.33 7.55 14.90
C MET A 100 -44.62 8.96 15.42
N ASN A 101 -43.91 9.98 14.94
CA ASN A 101 -44.25 11.37 15.28
C ASN A 101 -45.45 11.90 14.48
N GLY A 102 -45.73 11.32 13.30
CA GLY A 102 -46.95 11.62 12.55
C GLY A 102 -48.23 11.13 13.24
N ASP A 103 -48.12 10.16 14.15
CA ASP A 103 -49.23 9.73 15.01
C ASP A 103 -49.40 10.62 16.28
N GLU A 104 -48.47 11.55 16.56
CA GLU A 104 -48.55 12.48 17.71
C GLU A 104 -48.87 13.94 17.30
N GLU A 105 -48.92 14.27 16.00
CA GLU A 105 -49.23 15.62 15.49
C GLU A 105 -50.69 15.75 14.96
N ASP A 106 -51.52 14.70 15.09
CA ASP A 106 -52.94 14.67 14.64
C ASP A 106 -53.96 14.69 15.82
N ASP A 107 -53.56 15.04 17.05
CA ASP A 107 -54.42 15.11 18.26
C ASP A 107 -54.59 16.55 18.83
N ASP A 108 -54.27 17.59 18.04
CA ASP A 108 -54.49 19.01 18.38
C ASP A 108 -55.41 19.73 17.35
N GLU A 109 -56.61 19.19 17.08
CA GLU A 109 -57.81 19.98 16.67
C GLU A 109 -59.14 19.33 17.10
#